data_AF-A0A958T272-F1
#
_entry.id   AF-A0A958T272-F1
#
_cell.length_a   1.000
_cell.length_b   1.000
_cell.length_c   1.000
_cell.angle_alpha   90.00
_cell.angle_beta   90.00
_cell.angle_gamma   90.00
#
_symmetry.space_group_name_H-M   'P 1'
#
loop_
_entity.id
_entity.type
_entity.pdbx_description
1 polymer ?
#
loop_
_entity_poly.entity_id
_entity_poly.type
_entity_poly.pdbx_seq_one_letter_code
_entity_poly.pdbx_strand_id
1 'polypeptide(L)'
;MKKKLFKILGITVLIILIILIALPFIFESKIESIVRNYVDKNVHAKVEFSHIGLSLISSFPNAELEIDDLDITNYEPFKDEKLLTAKSIALVMPIKELFKLSGGDPLTINSITIDEALLSLKTNKNGTTNYDIMKASEDSG
;
A
#
# COMPACT_ATOMS: atom_id res chain seq x y z
N MET A 1 -1.50 -31.94 35.02
CA MET A 1 -1.78 -31.66 33.59
C MET A 1 -1.95 -30.16 33.28
N LYS A 2 -2.73 -29.39 34.05
CA LYS A 2 -2.96 -27.94 33.83
C LYS A 2 -1.67 -27.10 33.76
N LYS A 3 -0.68 -27.30 34.65
CA LYS A 3 0.60 -26.55 34.65
C LYS A 3 1.41 -26.68 33.35
N LYS A 4 1.35 -27.83 32.67
CA LYS A 4 2.03 -28.04 31.38
C LYS A 4 1.30 -27.29 30.25
N LEU A 5 -0.04 -27.28 30.28
CA LEU A 5 -0.87 -26.54 29.32
C LEU A 5 -0.66 -25.03 29.41
N PHE A 6 -0.67 -24.45 30.63
CA PHE A 6 -0.39 -23.02 30.83
C PHE A 6 1.02 -22.63 30.38
N LYS A 7 2.02 -23.49 30.59
CA LYS A 7 3.39 -23.23 30.11
C LYS A 7 3.46 -23.21 28.58
N ILE A 8 2.81 -24.17 27.92
CA ILE A 8 2.76 -24.21 26.44
C ILE A 8 2.03 -22.99 25.91
N LEU A 9 0.85 -22.68 26.43
CA LEU A 9 0.06 -21.52 26.00
C LEU A 9 0.84 -20.20 26.16
N GLY A 10 1.52 -20.03 27.29
CA GLY A 10 2.36 -18.85 27.52
C GLY A 10 3.51 -18.71 26.52
N ILE A 11 4.19 -19.82 26.21
CA ILE A 11 5.26 -19.84 25.19
C ILE A 11 4.68 -19.55 23.80
N THR A 12 3.54 -20.14 23.44
CA THR A 12 2.89 -19.91 22.15
C THR A 12 2.51 -18.45 21.98
N VAL A 13 1.88 -17.82 22.99
CA VAL A 13 1.52 -16.40 22.94
C VAL A 13 2.77 -15.52 22.82
N LEU A 14 3.83 -15.83 23.57
CA LEU A 14 5.08 -15.09 23.49
C LEU A 14 5.69 -15.14 22.09
N ILE A 15 5.70 -16.32 21.45
CA ILE A 15 6.20 -16.48 20.08
C ILE A 15 5.35 -15.68 19.10
N ILE A 16 4.03 -15.71 19.21
CA ILE A 16 3.13 -14.95 18.33
C ILE A 16 3.38 -13.45 18.47
N LEU A 17 3.55 -12.94 19.70
CA LEU A 17 3.85 -11.52 19.93
C LEU A 17 5.18 -11.11 19.30
N ILE A 18 6.22 -11.94 19.44
CA ILE A 18 7.52 -11.69 18.80
C ILE A 18 7.37 -11.63 17.27
N ILE A 19 6.60 -12.54 16.68
CA ILE A 19 6.34 -12.55 15.24
C ILE A 19 5.57 -11.29 14.80
N LEU A 20 4.50 -10.91 15.53
CA LEU A 20 3.72 -9.71 15.19
C LEU A 20 4.54 -8.42 15.27
N ILE A 21 5.54 -8.37 16.15
CA ILE A 21 6.48 -7.24 16.23
C ILE A 21 7.51 -7.31 15.09
N ALA A 22 8.00 -8.50 14.74
CA ALA A 22 9.06 -8.64 13.74
C ALA A 22 8.58 -8.50 12.29
N LEU A 23 7.37 -8.97 11.96
CA LEU A 23 6.85 -8.99 10.60
C LEU A 23 6.74 -7.60 9.94
N PRO A 24 6.24 -6.54 10.60
CA PRO A 24 6.24 -5.17 10.08
C PRO A 24 7.57 -4.78 9.42
N PHE A 25 8.66 -4.88 10.18
CA PHE A 25 9.99 -4.50 9.72
C PHE A 25 10.49 -5.32 8.53
N ILE A 26 10.11 -6.61 8.45
CA ILE A 26 10.49 -7.48 7.34
C ILE A 26 9.70 -7.13 6.07
N PHE A 27 8.40 -6.85 6.22
CA PHE A 27 7.49 -6.65 5.10
C PHE A 27 7.50 -5.22 4.55
N GLU A 28 7.73 -4.20 5.37
CA GLU A 28 7.76 -2.78 4.95
C GLU A 28 8.69 -2.56 3.75
N SER A 29 9.96 -2.98 3.86
CA SER A 29 10.95 -2.84 2.77
C SER A 29 10.53 -3.53 1.47
N LYS A 30 9.90 -4.69 1.59
CA LYS A 30 9.40 -5.47 0.45
C LYS A 30 8.19 -4.79 -0.18
N ILE A 31 7.25 -4.31 0.63
CA ILE A 31 6.06 -3.61 0.15
C ILE A 31 6.45 -2.32 -0.55
N GLU A 32 7.36 -1.53 0.03
CA GLU A 32 7.87 -0.32 -0.60
C GLU A 32 8.43 -0.63 -1.99
N SER A 33 9.27 -1.65 -2.09
CA SER A 33 9.82 -2.09 -3.38
C SER A 33 8.73 -2.51 -4.38
N ILE A 34 7.69 -3.21 -3.91
CA ILE A 34 6.56 -3.62 -4.76
C ILE A 34 5.78 -2.39 -5.25
N VAL A 35 5.44 -1.46 -4.36
CA VAL A 35 4.68 -0.25 -4.68
C VAL A 35 5.46 0.61 -5.69
N ARG A 36 6.74 0.89 -5.43
CA ARG A 36 7.60 1.65 -6.35
C ARG A 36 7.66 0.99 -7.73
N ASN A 37 7.96 -0.29 -7.78
CA ASN A 37 8.02 -1.04 -9.04
C ASN A 37 6.68 -1.06 -9.78
N TYR A 38 5.56 -1.20 -9.07
CA TYR A 38 4.24 -1.21 -9.66
C TYR A 38 3.91 0.15 -10.28
N VAL A 39 4.15 1.23 -9.53
CA VAL A 39 3.94 2.60 -9.98
C VAL A 39 4.83 2.92 -11.18
N ASP A 40 6.13 2.66 -11.11
CA ASP A 40 7.07 2.94 -12.20
C ASP A 40 6.70 2.18 -13.48
N LYS A 41 6.16 0.97 -13.37
CA LYS A 41 5.76 0.16 -14.53
C LYS A 41 4.40 0.52 -15.10
N ASN A 42 3.44 0.96 -14.27
CA ASN A 42 2.04 1.11 -14.69
C ASN A 42 1.56 2.55 -14.75
N VAL A 43 2.28 3.52 -14.16
CA VAL A 43 1.83 4.91 -14.03
C VAL A 43 2.74 5.84 -14.84
N HIS A 44 2.14 6.65 -15.70
CA HIS A 44 2.77 7.73 -16.48
C HIS A 44 2.63 9.09 -15.76
N ALA A 45 3.12 9.13 -14.54
CA ALA A 45 3.18 10.34 -13.72
C ALA A 45 4.37 10.23 -12.77
N LYS A 46 4.81 11.35 -12.20
CA LYS A 46 5.77 11.35 -11.11
C LYS A 46 5.01 11.08 -9.80
N VAL A 47 5.30 9.97 -9.15
CA VAL A 47 4.68 9.59 -7.87
C VAL A 47 5.75 9.57 -6.79
N GLU A 48 5.54 10.36 -5.75
CA GLU A 48 6.45 10.51 -4.62
C GLU A 48 5.69 10.28 -3.32
N PHE A 49 6.35 9.67 -2.34
CA PHE A 49 5.83 9.44 -0.98
C PHE A 49 7.01 9.36 -0.03
N SER A 50 6.81 9.74 1.24
CA SER A 50 7.87 9.86 2.24
C SER A 50 8.16 8.53 2.95
N HIS A 51 7.11 7.80 3.31
CA HIS A 51 7.21 6.56 4.08
C HIS A 51 6.10 5.58 3.71
N ILE A 52 6.40 4.29 3.89
CA ILE A 52 5.42 3.21 3.83
C ILE A 52 5.57 2.38 5.10
N GLY A 53 4.52 2.36 5.91
CA GLY A 53 4.48 1.66 7.19
C GLY A 53 3.51 0.48 7.18
N LEU A 54 3.82 -0.57 7.94
CA LEU A 54 2.94 -1.73 8.11
C LEU A 54 2.61 -1.93 9.60
N SER A 55 1.37 -1.68 9.99
CA SER A 55 0.90 -2.05 11.32
C SER A 55 0.18 -3.40 11.31
N LEU A 56 0.60 -4.29 12.22
CA LEU A 56 -0.07 -5.58 12.49
C LEU A 56 -0.63 -5.69 13.91
N ILE A 57 -0.11 -4.91 14.86
CA ILE A 57 -0.47 -5.04 16.28
C ILE A 57 -1.75 -4.27 16.56
N SER A 58 -1.83 -3.00 16.13
CA SER A 58 -3.02 -2.17 16.34
C SER A 58 -4.22 -2.60 15.49
N SER A 59 -3.95 -3.29 14.38
CA SER A 59 -4.93 -3.67 13.36
C SER A 59 -5.29 -5.17 13.38
N PHE A 60 -4.68 -5.98 14.27
CA PHE A 60 -4.90 -7.42 14.32
C PHE A 60 -6.40 -7.78 14.45
N PRO A 61 -6.95 -8.73 13.66
CA PRO A 61 -6.27 -9.72 12.80
C PRO A 61 -5.96 -9.25 11.37
N ASN A 62 -6.18 -7.97 11.08
CA ASN A 62 -5.81 -7.36 9.81
C ASN A 62 -4.35 -6.89 9.84
N ALA A 63 -3.90 -6.50 8.66
CA ALA A 63 -2.72 -5.71 8.40
C ALA A 63 -3.19 -4.35 7.86
N GLU A 64 -2.55 -3.29 8.30
CA GLU A 64 -2.78 -1.93 7.83
C GLU A 64 -1.50 -1.42 7.19
N LEU A 65 -1.57 -1.12 5.90
CA LEU A 65 -0.49 -0.53 5.11
C LEU A 65 -0.79 0.95 4.96
N GLU A 66 0.07 1.82 5.48
CA GLU A 66 -0.05 3.27 5.36
C GLU A 66 1.05 3.82 4.46
N ILE A 67 0.68 4.74 3.56
CA ILE A 67 1.59 5.47 2.68
C ILE A 67 1.47 6.95 3.05
N ASP A 68 2.56 7.55 3.51
CA ASP A 68 2.61 8.93 3.99
C ASP A 68 3.10 9.90 2.89
N ASP A 69 2.54 11.11 2.92
CA ASP A 69 2.88 12.24 2.06
C ASP A 69 2.89 11.90 0.56
N LEU A 70 1.79 11.32 0.06
CA LEU A 70 1.66 10.93 -1.33
C LEU A 70 1.41 12.14 -2.24
N ASP A 71 2.31 12.35 -3.20
CA ASP A 71 2.19 13.32 -4.28
C ASP A 71 2.17 12.59 -5.65
N ILE A 72 1.20 12.94 -6.49
CA ILE A 72 1.13 12.51 -7.89
C ILE A 72 1.14 13.76 -8.77
N THR A 73 2.22 13.92 -9.54
CA THR A 73 2.43 15.05 -10.46
C THR A 73 2.40 14.57 -11.90
N ASN A 74 1.60 15.22 -12.72
CA ASN A 74 1.42 14.88 -14.11
C ASN A 74 2.66 15.16 -14.96
N TYR A 75 2.89 14.29 -15.95
CA TYR A 75 3.70 14.62 -17.12
C TYR A 75 2.85 15.37 -18.16
N GLU A 76 3.39 15.56 -19.37
CA GLU A 76 2.63 16.10 -20.50
C GLU A 76 1.32 15.33 -20.71
N PRO A 77 0.21 16.01 -21.08
CA PRO A 77 0.08 17.43 -21.44
C PRO A 77 -0.24 18.36 -20.25
N PHE A 78 -0.22 17.86 -19.01
CA PHE A 78 -0.51 18.61 -17.78
C PHE A 78 0.77 18.76 -16.94
N LYS A 79 1.88 19.05 -17.61
CA LYS A 79 3.22 18.98 -17.02
C LYS A 79 3.34 19.82 -15.75
N ASP A 80 3.95 19.22 -14.72
CA ASP A 80 4.23 19.81 -13.41
C ASP A 80 2.97 20.19 -12.61
N GLU A 81 1.77 19.83 -13.08
CA GLU A 81 0.55 19.99 -12.32
C GLU A 81 0.34 18.82 -11.36
N LYS A 82 -0.04 19.12 -10.12
CA LYS A 82 -0.38 18.09 -9.12
C LYS A 82 -1.78 17.54 -9.37
N LEU A 83 -1.86 16.23 -9.67
CA LEU A 83 -3.11 15.49 -9.73
C LEU A 83 -3.64 15.22 -8.33
N LEU A 84 -2.80 14.68 -7.45
CA LEU A 84 -3.16 14.30 -6.09
C LEU A 84 -2.04 14.72 -5.12
N THR A 85 -2.44 15.30 -4.00
CA THR A 85 -1.64 15.35 -2.77
C THR A 85 -2.49 14.75 -1.67
N ALA A 86 -1.96 13.80 -0.91
CA ALA A 86 -2.63 13.23 0.25
C ALA A 86 -1.62 13.13 1.40
N LYS A 87 -2.08 13.43 2.62
CA LYS A 87 -1.26 13.28 3.81
C LYS A 87 -0.99 11.82 4.12
N SER A 88 -2.02 10.97 4.07
CA SER A 88 -1.79 9.53 4.07
C SER A 88 -2.88 8.75 3.32
N ILE A 89 -2.51 7.57 2.83
CA ILE A 89 -3.44 6.57 2.32
C ILE A 89 -3.21 5.27 3.08
N ALA A 90 -4.24 4.78 3.76
CA ALA A 90 -4.21 3.53 4.51
C ALA A 90 -5.06 2.45 3.84
N LEU A 91 -4.49 1.25 3.67
CA LEU A 91 -5.15 0.06 3.15
C LEU A 91 -5.22 -0.98 4.25
N VAL A 92 -6.43 -1.44 4.57
CA VAL A 92 -6.65 -2.50 5.57
C VAL A 92 -7.00 -3.80 4.86
N MET A 93 -6.28 -4.88 5.18
CA MET A 93 -6.49 -6.20 4.58
C MET A 93 -6.27 -7.31 5.61
N PRO A 94 -6.83 -8.52 5.44
CA PRO A 94 -6.49 -9.65 6.29
C PRO A 94 -4.98 -9.94 6.25
N ILE A 95 -4.35 -10.25 7.39
CA ILE A 95 -2.89 -10.47 7.47
C ILE A 95 -2.38 -11.55 6.49
N LYS A 96 -3.23 -12.53 6.14
CA LYS A 96 -2.92 -13.57 5.16
C LYS A 96 -2.58 -13.03 3.76
N GLU A 97 -3.11 -11.85 3.40
CA GLU A 97 -2.89 -11.23 2.10
C GLU A 97 -1.43 -10.78 1.92
N LEU A 98 -0.70 -10.50 3.01
CA LEU A 98 0.73 -10.16 2.95
C LEU A 98 1.57 -11.29 2.33
N PHE A 99 1.19 -12.55 2.55
CA PHE A 99 1.88 -13.69 1.98
C PHE A 99 1.66 -13.85 0.47
N LYS A 100 0.61 -13.21 -0.08
CA LYS A 100 0.29 -13.22 -1.51
C LYS A 100 1.02 -12.14 -2.31
N LEU A 101 1.64 -11.17 -1.65
CA LEU A 101 2.35 -10.04 -2.28
C LEU A 101 3.45 -10.46 -3.28
N SER A 102 3.93 -11.71 -3.23
CA SER A 102 4.90 -12.25 -4.20
C SER A 102 4.30 -13.18 -5.26
N GLY A 103 3.05 -13.62 -5.09
CA GLY A 103 2.46 -14.72 -5.86
C GLY A 103 1.65 -14.29 -7.08
N GLY A 104 1.39 -12.99 -7.26
CA GLY A 104 0.50 -12.50 -8.32
C GLY A 104 -0.99 -12.79 -8.07
N ASP A 105 -1.32 -13.40 -6.93
CA ASP A 105 -2.70 -13.66 -6.54
C ASP A 105 -3.45 -12.35 -6.24
N PRO A 106 -4.76 -12.28 -6.56
CA PRO A 106 -5.58 -11.13 -6.20
C PRO A 106 -5.58 -10.88 -4.69
N LEU A 107 -5.33 -9.64 -4.32
CA LEU A 107 -5.36 -9.19 -2.92
C LEU A 107 -6.79 -8.78 -2.54
N THR A 108 -7.22 -9.20 -1.35
CA THR A 108 -8.47 -8.71 -0.76
C THR A 108 -8.20 -7.50 0.12
N ILE A 109 -8.74 -6.34 -0.25
CA ILE A 109 -8.70 -5.12 0.56
C ILE A 109 -10.07 -4.92 1.23
N ASN A 110 -10.07 -4.80 2.55
CA ASN A 110 -11.28 -4.59 3.35
C ASN A 110 -11.67 -3.11 3.40
N SER A 111 -10.68 -2.22 3.46
CA SER A 111 -10.89 -0.77 3.56
C SER A 111 -9.76 0.00 2.91
N ILE A 112 -10.10 1.18 2.36
CA ILE A 112 -9.17 2.20 1.90
C ILE A 112 -9.58 3.50 2.60
N THR A 113 -8.66 4.11 3.32
CA THR A 113 -8.84 5.40 3.97
C THR A 113 -7.86 6.39 3.40
N ILE A 114 -8.31 7.62 3.16
CA ILE A 114 -7.46 8.70 2.65
C ILE A 114 -7.61 9.86 3.63
N ASP A 115 -6.49 10.29 4.20
CA ASP A 115 -6.44 11.46 5.08
C ASP A 115 -5.93 12.69 4.32
N GLU A 116 -6.63 13.81 4.51
CA GLU A 116 -6.31 15.12 3.95
C GLU A 116 -5.83 15.09 2.48
N ALA A 117 -6.75 14.82 1.55
CA ALA A 117 -6.46 14.79 0.12
C ALA A 117 -6.93 16.02 -0.65
N LEU A 118 -6.07 16.51 -1.55
CA LEU A 118 -6.37 17.48 -2.58
C LEU A 118 -6.25 16.81 -3.95
N LEU A 119 -7.38 16.73 -4.66
CA LEU A 119 -7.46 16.16 -6.01
C LEU A 119 -7.79 17.27 -7.02
N SER A 120 -6.95 17.41 -8.04
CA SER A 120 -7.17 18.36 -9.15
C SER A 120 -7.62 17.60 -10.39
N LEU A 121 -8.84 17.85 -10.86
CA LEU A 121 -9.37 17.24 -12.09
C LEU A 121 -9.49 18.29 -13.18
N LYS A 122 -8.86 18.03 -14.33
CA LYS A 122 -8.82 18.94 -15.47
C LYS A 122 -9.00 18.20 -16.78
N THR A 123 -9.66 18.88 -17.71
CA THR A 123 -9.81 18.47 -19.09
C THR A 123 -9.36 19.62 -19.98
N ASN A 124 -8.47 19.35 -20.93
CA ASN A 124 -8.00 20.38 -21.85
C ASN A 124 -8.95 20.54 -23.05
N LYS A 125 -8.65 21.51 -23.94
CA LYS A 125 -9.47 21.79 -25.13
C LYS A 125 -9.56 20.62 -26.12
N ASN A 126 -8.61 19.69 -26.05
CA ASN A 126 -8.54 18.52 -26.92
C ASN A 126 -9.29 17.32 -26.31
N GLY A 127 -9.93 17.50 -25.14
CA GLY A 127 -10.64 16.44 -24.43
C GLY A 127 -9.74 15.51 -23.62
N THR A 128 -8.42 15.71 -23.61
CA THR A 128 -7.49 14.93 -22.77
C THR A 128 -7.69 15.31 -21.30
N THR A 129 -7.58 14.33 -20.42
CA THR A 129 -7.79 14.51 -18.97
C THR A 129 -6.49 14.27 -18.21
N ASN A 130 -6.32 14.92 -17.06
CA ASN A 130 -5.11 14.78 -16.26
C ASN A 130 -5.11 13.57 -15.33
N TYR A 131 -6.24 12.87 -15.17
CA TYR A 131 -6.35 11.67 -14.36
C TYR A 131 -6.18 10.38 -15.17
N ASP A 132 -6.12 10.47 -16.50
CA ASP A 132 -5.73 9.36 -17.37
C ASP A 132 -4.20 9.22 -17.39
N ILE A 133 -3.67 8.55 -16.36
CA ILE A 133 -2.23 8.42 -16.10
C ILE A 133 -1.74 6.97 -16.14
N MET A 134 -2.59 6.01 -16.54
CA MET A 134 -2.15 4.63 -16.67
C MET A 134 -1.36 4.47 -17.96
N LYS A 135 -0.22 3.79 -17.89
CA LYS A 135 0.49 3.36 -19.09
C LYS A 135 -0.37 2.34 -19.82
N ALA A 136 -0.38 2.41 -21.16
CA ALA A 136 -1.04 1.39 -21.96
C ALA A 136 -0.47 0.01 -21.58
N SER A 137 -1.35 -0.95 -21.31
CA SER A 137 -0.93 -2.34 -21.20
C SER A 137 -0.36 -2.76 -22.55
N GLU A 138 0.83 -3.35 -22.56
CA GLU A 138 1.22 -4.25 -23.65
C GLU A 138 0.36 -5.52 -23.51
N ASP A 139 -0.94 -5.40 -23.81
CA ASP A 139 -1.70 -6.56 -24.23
C ASP A 139 -1.14 -6.98 -25.58
N SER A 140 -0.09 -7.81 -25.52
CA SER A 140 0.25 -8.68 -26.62
C SER A 140 -1.01 -9.50 -26.89
N GLY A 141 -1.63 -9.25 -28.04
CA GLY A 141 -2.85 -9.95 -28.48
C GLY A 141 -2.68 -11.46 -28.63
#